data_AF-A0A382QAR0-F1
#
_entry.id   AF-A0A382QAR0-F1
#
_cell.length_a   1.000
_cell.length_b   1.000
_cell.length_c   1.000
_cell.angle_alpha   90.00
_cell.angle_beta   90.00
_cell.angle_gamma   90.00
#
_symmetry.space_group_name_H-M   'P 1'
#
loop_
_entity.id
_entity.type
_entity.pdbx_description
1 polymer ?
#
loop_
_entity_poly.entity_id
_entity_poly.type
_entity_poly.pdbx_seq_one_letter_code
_entity_poly.pdbx_strand_id
1 'polypeptide(L)' 'MNSHHKIVISISSDIGFYLAKDWLNNGTRVSGTYRTKTDQCEEWTRRSFLSGLIFDLLDSYTFLNEIN' A
#
# COMPACT_ATOMS: atom_id res chain seq x y z
N MET A 1 -2.13 -21.28 6.74
CA MET A 1 -3.12 -20.20 6.51
C MET A 1 -2.69 -19.47 5.25
N ASN A 2 -3.53 -19.39 4.22
CA ASN A 2 -3.19 -18.67 2.99
C ASN A 2 -3.04 -17.18 3.32
N SER A 3 -1.80 -16.69 3.35
CA SER A 3 -1.49 -15.27 3.55
C SER A 3 -1.83 -14.51 2.27
N HIS A 4 -3.10 -14.18 2.08
CA HIS A 4 -3.52 -13.37 0.94
C HIS A 4 -2.99 -11.95 1.13
N HIS A 5 -2.04 -11.57 0.28
CA HIS A 5 -1.56 -10.19 0.16
C HIS A 5 -2.66 -9.34 -0.47
N LYS A 6 -2.98 -8.21 0.15
CA LYS A 6 -4.00 -7.28 -0.34
C LYS A 6 -3.34 -6.08 -1.00
N ILE A 7 -3.98 -5.58 -2.04
CA ILE A 7 -3.57 -4.34 -2.72
C ILE A 7 -4.67 -3.31 -2.54
N VAL A 8 -4.31 -2.13 -2.01
CA VAL A 8 -5.20 -0.97 -1.90
C VAL A 8 -4.86 0.01 -3.01
N ILE A 9 -5.82 0.21 -3.91
CA ILE A 9 -5.72 1.24 -4.94
C ILE A 9 -6.04 2.59 -4.32
N SER A 10 -5.21 3.60 -4.61
CA SER A 10 -5.37 4.96 -4.07
C SER A 10 -5.22 5.04 -2.53
N ILE A 11 -4.18 4.41 -1.98
CA ILE A 11 -3.81 4.50 -0.56
C ILE A 11 -3.51 5.92 -0.09
N SER A 12 -3.20 6.84 -1.00
CA SER A 12 -3.05 8.28 -0.73
C SER A 12 -4.38 9.01 -0.46
N SER A 13 -5.51 8.30 -0.50
CA SER A 13 -6.82 8.82 -0.07
C SER A 13 -7.08 8.49 1.38
N ASP A 14 -7.92 9.26 2.07
CA ASP A 14 -8.28 9.00 3.47
C ASP A 14 -8.85 7.58 3.67
N ILE A 15 -9.81 7.19 2.83
CA ILE A 15 -10.44 5.87 2.91
C ILE A 15 -9.41 4.76 2.64
N GLY A 16 -8.61 4.91 1.58
CA GLY A 16 -7.57 3.93 1.22
C GLY A 16 -6.54 3.77 2.34
N PHE A 17 -6.06 4.88 2.90
CA PHE A 17 -5.10 4.90 4.00
C PHE A 17 -5.62 4.17 5.23
N TYR A 18 -6.82 4.53 5.71
CA TYR A 18 -7.39 3.94 6.93
C TYR A 18 -7.76 2.46 6.74
N LEU A 19 -8.23 2.07 5.55
CA LEU A 19 -8.49 0.67 5.22
C LEU A 19 -7.20 -0.17 5.25
N ALA A 20 -6.15 0.34 4.60
CA ALA A 20 -4.87 -0.33 4.57
C ALA A 20 -4.29 -0.45 6.00
N LYS A 21 -4.45 0.60 6.81
CA LYS A 21 -3.97 0.66 8.20
C LYS A 21 -4.66 -0.38 9.09
N ASP A 22 -5.97 -0.51 8.95
CA ASP A 22 -6.74 -1.54 9.67
C ASP A 22 -6.26 -2.95 9.30
N TRP A 23 -6.13 -3.26 8.02
CA TRP A 23 -5.65 -4.56 7.56
C TRP A 23 -4.23 -4.87 8.02
N LEU A 24 -3.33 -3.89 7.99
CA LEU A 24 -1.96 -4.03 8.48
C LEU A 24 -1.95 -4.33 9.98
N ASN A 25 -2.75 -3.61 10.78
CA ASN A 25 -2.88 -3.84 12.22
C ASN A 25 -3.44 -5.25 12.54
N ASN A 26 -4.25 -5.80 11.64
CA ASN A 26 -4.77 -7.16 11.74
C ASN A 26 -3.80 -8.24 11.21
N GLY A 27 -2.52 -7.88 10.99
CA GLY A 27 -1.48 -8.80 10.54
C GLY A 27 -1.59 -9.20 9.06
N THR A 28 -2.42 -8.50 8.28
CA THR A 28 -2.50 -8.71 6.83
C THR A 28 -1.36 -7.98 6.13
N ARG A 29 -0.72 -8.63 5.17
CA ARG A 29 0.22 -7.95 4.25
C ARG A 29 -0.57 -7.07 3.30
N VAL A 30 -0.23 -5.80 3.19
CA VAL A 30 -0.95 -4.82 2.36
C VAL A 30 0.02 -3.96 1.61
N SER A 31 -0.06 -3.96 0.27
CA SER A 31 0.56 -2.94 -0.56
C SER A 31 -0.45 -1.88 -0.98
N GLY A 32 0.02 -0.68 -1.25
CA GLY A 32 -0.81 0.45 -1.64
C GLY A 32 -0.32 1.10 -2.93
N THR A 33 -1.20 1.81 -3.60
CA THR A 33 -0.81 2.63 -4.75
C THR A 33 -1.32 4.07 -4.61
N TYR A 34 -0.62 5.06 -5.16
CA TYR A 34 -1.04 6.46 -5.20
C TYR A 34 -0.90 7.03 -6.60
N ARG A 35 -1.56 8.15 -6.88
CA ARG A 35 -1.28 8.98 -8.07
C ARG A 35 -0.51 10.25 -7.72
N THR A 36 -0.74 10.77 -6.53
CA THR A 36 -0.05 11.92 -5.98
C THR A 36 0.38 11.55 -4.58
N LYS A 37 1.67 11.68 -4.30
CA LYS A 37 2.23 11.36 -2.99
C LYS A 37 1.71 12.37 -1.97
N THR A 38 1.23 11.88 -0.83
CA THR A 38 0.74 12.69 0.29
C THR A 38 1.52 12.35 1.56
N ASP A 39 1.37 13.15 2.60
CA ASP A 39 1.96 12.87 3.92
C ASP A 39 1.52 11.51 4.48
N GLN A 40 0.33 11.04 4.11
CA GLN A 40 -0.17 9.70 4.44
C GLN A 40 0.69 8.60 3.80
N CYS A 41 1.21 8.81 2.59
CA CYS A 41 2.17 7.88 1.98
C CYS A 41 3.47 7.85 2.79
N GLU A 42 3.94 8.98 3.31
CA GLU A 42 5.16 9.02 4.12
C GLU A 42 4.98 8.36 5.49
N GLU A 43 3.83 8.58 6.15
CA GLU A 43 3.45 7.87 7.37
C GLU A 43 3.42 6.36 7.10
N TRP A 44 2.84 5.96 5.97
CA TRP A 44 2.75 4.57 5.58
C TRP A 44 4.12 3.94 5.36
N THR A 45 5.03 4.58 4.62
CA THR A 45 6.40 4.08 4.42
C THR A 45 7.14 3.90 5.74
N ARG A 46 6.99 4.83 6.69
CA ARG A 46 7.61 4.73 8.03
C ARG A 46 7.07 3.55 8.83
N ARG A 47 5.77 3.22 8.69
CA ARG A 47 5.11 2.11 9.41
C ARG A 47 5.32 0.75 8.73
N SER A 48 5.54 0.74 7.42
CA SER A 48 5.45 -0.47 6.59
C SER A 48 6.76 -1.24 6.44
N PHE A 49 7.72 -1.03 7.34
CA PHE A 49 9.08 -1.59 7.29
C PHE A 49 9.17 -3.12 7.18
N LEU A 50 8.05 -3.85 7.25
CA LEU A 50 8.00 -5.31 7.11
C LEU A 50 6.89 -5.86 6.19
N SER A 51 5.99 -5.05 5.61
CA SER A 51 4.87 -5.64 4.83
C SER A 51 4.07 -4.74 3.88
N GLY A 52 4.46 -3.48 3.67
CA GLY A 52 3.73 -2.60 2.76
C GLY A 52 4.62 -1.83 1.79
N LEU A 53 4.41 -2.10 0.50
CA LEU A 53 5.03 -1.35 -0.59
C LEU A 53 4.02 -0.31 -1.08
N ILE A 54 4.51 0.90 -1.39
CA ILE A 54 3.68 1.95 -1.98
C ILE A 54 4.18 2.26 -3.38
N PHE A 55 3.29 2.18 -4.37
CA PHE A 55 3.61 2.43 -5.77
C PHE A 55 2.93 3.68 -6.33
N ASP A 56 3.63 4.36 -7.22
CA ASP A 56 3.01 5.35 -8.08
C ASP A 56 2.27 4.63 -9.22
N LEU A 57 0.97 4.87 -9.38
CA LEU A 57 0.15 4.36 -10.48
C LEU A 57 0.50 4.99 -11.82
N LEU A 58 1.18 6.15 -11.82
CA LEU A 58 1.66 6.80 -13.04
C LEU A 58 2.94 6.15 -13.56
N ASP A 59 3.62 5.34 -12.73
CA ASP A 59 4.74 4.49 -13.14
C ASP A 59 4.28 3.03 -13.28
N SER A 60 3.66 2.74 -14.43
CA SER A 60 3.15 1.42 -14.75
C SER A 60 4.22 0.33 -14.83
N TYR A 61 5.50 0.70 -15.01
CA TYR A 61 6.60 -0.24 -15.17
C TYR A 61 7.02 -0.84 -13.83
N THR A 62 7.06 -0.01 -12.79
CA THR A 62 7.36 -0.45 -11.43
C THR A 62 6.25 -1.32 -10.85
N PHE A 63 4.98 -1.00 -11.11
CA PHE A 63 3.84 -1.76 -10.59
C PHE A 63 3.78 -3.21 -11.14
N LEU A 64 4.01 -3.41 -12.44
CA LEU A 64 3.90 -4.73 -13.08
C LEU A 64 5.02 -5.70 -12.68
N ASN A 65 6.21 -5.20 -12.34
CA ASN A 65 7.34 -6.04 -11.94
C ASN A 65 7.24 -6.57 -10.49
N GLU A 66 6.40 -5.96 -9.65
CA GLU A 66 6.27 -6.37 -8.24
C GLU A 66 5.06 -7.25 -7.94
N ILE A 67 4.12 -7.37 -8.89
CA ILE A 67 2.98 -8.29 -8.80
C ILE A 67 3.23 -9.66 -9.47
N ASN A 68 4.33 -9.80 -10.22
CA ASN A 68 4.78 -11.06 -10.84
C ASN A 68 5.81 -11.76 -9.95
#